data_AF-A0A7X5BQZ8-F1
#
_entry.id   AF-A0A7X5BQZ8-F1
#
_cell.length_a   1.000
_cell.length_b   1.000
_cell.length_c   1.000
_cell.angle_alpha   90.00
_cell.angle_beta   90.00
_cell.angle_gamma   90.00
#
_symmetry.space_group_name_H-M   'P 1'
#
loop_
_entity.id
_entity.type
_entity.pdbx_description
1 polymer ?
#
loop_
_entity_poly.entity_id
_entity_poly.type
_entity_poly.pdbx_seq_one_letter_code
_entity_poly.pdbx_strand_id
1 'polypeptide(L)'
;MRKLTLALLILSASCGMVRTGEEGLYKYSLRTTIIENVENCESLLKKESIRPQVCGRCRITFEPQRNRLVVAETDECVPYNAYGCYTTSGDTFIINTVSCKPLTERLPRTPEQPVEKKEQKR
;
A
#
# COMPACT_ATOMS: atom_id res chain seq x y z
N MET A 1 56.94 3.04 50.74
CA MET A 1 56.51 2.23 49.56
C MET A 1 55.09 2.62 49.20
N ARG A 2 54.88 2.96 47.91
CA ARG A 2 53.61 3.35 47.27
C ARG A 2 52.57 2.23 47.36
N LYS A 3 51.28 2.62 47.25
CA LYS A 3 50.05 1.91 46.79
C LYS A 3 48.89 2.29 47.75
N LEU A 4 47.67 2.62 47.33
CA LEU A 4 46.96 2.39 46.07
C LEU A 4 45.88 3.50 45.91
N THR A 5 45.92 4.14 44.75
CA THR A 5 44.83 4.76 43.97
C THR A 5 43.43 4.94 44.59
N LEU A 6 43.10 6.22 44.75
CA LEU A 6 41.85 6.91 44.39
C LEU A 6 40.99 6.18 43.33
N ALA A 7 39.72 5.94 43.62
CA ALA A 7 38.70 5.65 42.61
C ALA A 7 37.47 6.53 42.88
N LEU A 8 37.46 7.70 42.23
CA LEU A 8 36.29 8.56 42.10
C LEU A 8 35.26 7.80 41.23
N LEU A 9 34.16 7.37 41.83
CA LEU A 9 32.97 6.93 41.09
C LEU A 9 32.26 8.17 40.57
N ILE A 10 32.62 8.61 39.37
CA ILE A 10 31.86 9.61 38.62
C ILE A 10 30.63 8.88 38.06
N LEU A 11 29.50 8.96 38.77
CA LEU A 11 28.20 8.65 38.19
C LEU A 11 27.85 9.75 37.18
N SER A 12 28.17 9.52 35.92
CA SER A 12 27.65 10.31 34.82
C SER A 12 26.19 9.91 34.59
N ALA A 13 25.28 10.51 35.37
CA ALA A 13 23.86 10.53 35.04
C ALA A 13 23.67 11.46 33.84
N SER A 14 23.83 10.95 32.62
CA SER A 14 23.38 11.65 31.43
C SER A 14 21.86 11.63 31.43
N CYS A 15 21.23 12.74 31.83
CA CYS A 15 19.82 13.00 31.59
C CYS A 15 19.59 13.05 30.08
N GLY A 16 19.24 11.91 29.48
CA GLY A 16 18.75 11.84 28.12
C GLY A 16 17.41 12.57 28.05
N MET A 17 17.33 13.61 27.23
CA MET A 17 16.08 14.31 26.91
C MET A 17 15.05 13.32 26.35
N VAL A 18 13.93 13.13 27.04
CA VAL A 18 12.75 12.49 26.47
C VAL A 18 12.02 13.57 25.66
N ARG A 19 12.06 13.47 24.33
CA ARG A 19 11.16 14.25 23.47
C ARG A 19 9.80 13.55 23.48
N THR A 20 8.89 14.04 24.30
CA THR A 20 7.46 13.75 24.12
C THR A 20 6.98 14.54 22.91
N GLY A 21 6.94 13.89 21.75
CA GLY A 21 6.16 14.40 20.62
C GLY A 21 4.70 14.08 20.89
N GLU A 22 3.82 15.07 20.72
CA GLU A 22 2.38 14.81 20.65
C GLU A 22 2.13 13.89 19.45
N GLU A 23 1.79 12.63 19.73
CA GLU A 23 1.25 11.73 18.72
C GLU A 23 -0.13 12.26 18.35
N GLY A 24 -0.17 13.20 17.39
CA GLY A 24 -1.40 13.55 16.70
C GLY A 24 -1.99 12.25 16.16
N LEU A 25 -3.23 11.96 16.52
CA LEU A 25 -3.95 10.78 16.09
C LEU A 25 -4.25 10.91 14.58
N TYR A 26 -3.27 10.54 13.74
CA TYR A 26 -3.43 10.57 12.30
C TYR A 26 -4.48 9.53 11.90
N LYS A 27 -5.71 10.00 11.68
CA LYS A 27 -6.79 9.17 11.14
C LYS A 27 -6.57 8.95 9.65
N TYR A 28 -5.61 8.10 9.29
CA TYR A 28 -5.46 7.62 7.91
C TYR A 28 -6.59 6.62 7.61
N SER A 29 -7.54 7.00 6.74
CA SER A 29 -8.52 6.06 6.20
C SER A 29 -7.90 5.36 4.98
N LEU A 30 -7.56 4.08 5.11
CA LEU A 30 -7.09 3.26 4.00
C LEU A 30 -8.21 3.08 2.97
N ARG A 31 -7.90 3.27 1.68
CA ARG A 31 -8.86 3.15 0.58
C ARG A 31 -8.78 1.79 -0.09
N THR A 32 -9.92 1.29 -0.52
CA THR A 32 -10.01 0.11 -1.40
C THR A 32 -10.64 0.52 -2.72
N THR A 33 -9.96 0.20 -3.82
CA THR A 33 -10.44 0.38 -5.19
C THR A 33 -10.73 -0.98 -5.80
N ILE A 34 -11.87 -1.11 -6.46
CA ILE A 34 -12.26 -2.34 -7.18
C ILE A 34 -12.25 -2.02 -8.68
N ILE A 35 -11.51 -2.82 -9.44
CA ILE A 35 -11.51 -2.78 -10.91
C ILE A 35 -12.31 -3.99 -11.38
N GLU A 36 -13.50 -3.73 -11.89
CA GLU A 36 -14.42 -4.77 -12.39
C GLU A 36 -14.02 -5.24 -13.80
N ASN A 37 -14.62 -6.36 -14.23
CA ASN A 37 -14.45 -6.96 -15.57
C ASN A 37 -13.01 -7.36 -15.90
N VAL A 38 -12.20 -7.71 -14.89
CA VAL A 38 -10.84 -8.23 -15.08
C VAL A 38 -10.94 -9.74 -15.27
N GLU A 39 -10.61 -10.21 -16.47
CA GLU A 39 -10.75 -11.63 -16.84
C GLU A 39 -9.54 -12.44 -16.38
N ASN A 40 -8.34 -11.89 -16.51
CA ASN A 40 -7.13 -12.46 -15.96
C ASN A 40 -6.20 -11.37 -15.46
N CYS A 41 -5.41 -11.69 -14.44
CA CYS A 41 -4.34 -10.83 -14.00
C CYS A 41 -3.20 -11.64 -13.37
N GLU A 42 -2.02 -11.54 -13.97
CA GLU A 42 -0.87 -12.37 -13.61
C GLU A 42 0.34 -11.54 -13.22
N SER A 43 1.16 -12.11 -12.34
CA SER A 43 2.45 -11.55 -11.94
C SER A 43 3.40 -11.53 -13.14
N LEU A 44 3.85 -10.35 -13.55
CA LEU A 44 4.90 -10.18 -14.58
C LEU A 44 6.29 -10.56 -14.04
N LEU A 45 6.42 -10.67 -12.72
CA LEU A 45 7.64 -11.13 -12.06
C LEU A 45 7.58 -12.65 -11.87
N LYS A 46 8.71 -13.31 -12.12
CA LYS A 46 8.88 -14.74 -11.84
C LYS A 46 8.76 -15.02 -10.34
N LYS A 47 8.37 -16.24 -9.97
CA LYS A 47 8.19 -16.65 -8.57
C LYS A 47 9.51 -16.59 -7.79
N GLU A 48 10.63 -16.85 -8.46
CA GLU A 48 11.98 -16.91 -7.91
C GLU A 48 12.68 -15.55 -7.89
N SER A 49 12.03 -14.50 -8.41
CA SER A 49 12.61 -13.15 -8.42
C SER A 49 12.75 -12.60 -7.00
N ILE A 50 13.91 -12.01 -6.70
CA ILE A 50 14.11 -11.21 -5.48
C ILE A 50 13.24 -9.96 -5.59
N ARG A 51 12.34 -9.78 -4.62
CA ARG A 51 11.38 -8.66 -4.59
C ARG A 51 11.64 -7.80 -3.36
N PRO A 52 11.90 -6.49 -3.51
CA PRO A 52 12.00 -5.59 -2.37
C PRO A 52 10.66 -5.47 -1.65
N GLN A 53 10.69 -5.08 -0.38
CA GLN A 53 9.48 -4.76 0.38
C GLN A 53 9.03 -3.32 0.07
N VAL A 54 7.72 -3.13 -0.05
CA VAL A 54 7.07 -1.85 -0.29
C VAL A 54 6.06 -1.63 0.84
N CYS A 55 6.30 -0.60 1.66
CA CYS A 55 5.48 -0.31 2.85
C CYS A 55 4.54 0.87 2.62
N GLY A 56 3.36 0.84 3.24
CA GLY A 56 2.43 1.97 3.23
C GLY A 56 1.82 2.26 1.84
N ARG A 57 1.74 1.24 0.98
CA ARG A 57 1.18 1.35 -0.38
C ARG A 57 -0.08 0.52 -0.49
N CYS A 58 -0.10 -0.52 -1.33
CA CYS A 58 -1.29 -1.33 -1.53
C CYS A 58 -0.97 -2.82 -1.73
N ARG A 59 -1.90 -3.63 -1.28
CA ARG A 59 -2.03 -5.04 -1.65
C ARG A 59 -2.95 -5.15 -2.85
N ILE A 60 -2.53 -5.95 -3.83
CA ILE A 60 -3.31 -6.23 -5.04
C ILE A 60 -3.73 -7.69 -4.98
N THR A 61 -5.03 -7.96 -5.17
CA THR A 61 -5.60 -9.30 -5.12
C THR A 61 -6.55 -9.50 -6.29
N PHE A 62 -6.28 -10.52 -7.09
CA PHE A 62 -7.15 -10.89 -8.20
C PHE A 62 -8.18 -11.93 -7.73
N GLU A 63 -9.46 -11.63 -7.95
CA GLU A 63 -10.59 -12.49 -7.59
C GLU A 63 -11.26 -13.02 -8.87
N PRO A 64 -10.75 -14.13 -9.46
CA PRO A 64 -11.25 -14.64 -10.74
C PRO A 64 -12.72 -15.07 -10.69
N GLN A 65 -13.20 -15.57 -9.54
CA GLN A 65 -14.60 -15.96 -9.36
C GLN A 65 -15.60 -14.80 -9.47
N ARG A 66 -15.10 -13.56 -9.36
CA ARG A 66 -15.89 -12.33 -9.44
C ARG A 66 -15.43 -11.43 -10.60
N ASN A 67 -14.51 -11.89 -11.44
CA ASN A 67 -13.91 -11.14 -12.54
C ASN A 67 -13.47 -9.72 -12.14
N ARG A 68 -12.75 -9.59 -11.02
CA ARG A 68 -12.35 -8.27 -10.50
C ARG A 68 -10.98 -8.28 -9.85
N LEU A 69 -10.34 -7.12 -9.86
CA LEU A 69 -9.09 -6.86 -9.16
C LEU A 69 -9.34 -5.92 -7.99
N VAL A 70 -8.96 -6.34 -6.80
CA VAL A 70 -9.04 -5.55 -5.56
C VAL A 70 -7.69 -4.91 -5.30
N VAL A 71 -7.68 -3.58 -5.17
CA VAL A 71 -6.51 -2.79 -4.82
C VAL A 71 -6.78 -2.11 -3.48
N ALA A 72 -6.24 -2.66 -2.41
CA ALA A 72 -6.46 -2.17 -1.05
C ALA A 72 -5.19 -1.47 -0.54
N GLU A 73 -5.30 -0.20 -0.18
CA GLU A 73 -4.24 0.51 0.54
C GLU A 73 -3.98 -0.18 1.88
N THR A 74 -2.71 -0.23 2.29
CA THR A 74 -2.27 -0.89 3.52
C THR A 74 -1.07 -0.16 4.11
N ASP A 75 -1.01 -0.12 5.43
CA ASP A 75 0.15 0.30 6.23
C ASP A 75 1.23 -0.79 6.33
N GLU A 76 0.90 -2.03 5.95
CA GLU A 76 1.84 -3.16 5.95
C GLU A 76 2.93 -3.02 4.87
N CYS A 77 4.02 -3.76 5.06
CA CYS A 77 5.04 -3.98 4.03
C CYS A 77 4.70 -5.23 3.23
N VAL A 78 4.42 -5.05 1.94
CA VAL A 78 4.16 -6.15 1.00
C VAL A 78 5.30 -6.27 -0.01
N PRO A 79 5.63 -7.47 -0.49
CA PRO A 79 6.61 -7.61 -1.57
C PRO A 79 6.19 -6.82 -2.81
N TYR A 80 7.16 -6.18 -3.46
CA TYR A 80 6.93 -5.56 -4.75
C TYR A 80 6.41 -6.59 -5.74
N ASN A 81 5.34 -6.23 -6.45
CA ASN A 81 4.90 -6.99 -7.62
C ASN A 81 4.34 -6.06 -8.69
N ALA A 82 4.48 -6.49 -9.95
CA ALA A 82 3.86 -5.88 -11.11
C ALA A 82 2.98 -6.93 -11.77
N TYR A 83 1.74 -6.55 -12.08
CA TYR A 83 0.75 -7.42 -12.68
C TYR A 83 0.36 -6.91 -14.05
N GLY A 84 0.25 -7.81 -15.01
CA GLY A 84 -0.37 -7.58 -16.30
C GLY A 84 -1.76 -8.16 -16.25
N CYS A 85 -2.76 -7.31 -16.45
CA CYS A 85 -4.15 -7.73 -16.48
C CYS A 85 -4.77 -7.47 -17.85
N TYR A 86 -5.78 -8.25 -18.20
CA TYR A 86 -6.68 -7.93 -19.30
C TYR A 86 -8.14 -8.09 -18.87
N THR A 87 -8.99 -7.28 -19.48
CA THR A 87 -10.42 -7.22 -19.20
C THR A 87 -11.21 -8.07 -20.18
N THR A 88 -12.47 -8.34 -19.83
CA THR A 88 -13.40 -9.05 -20.72
C THR A 88 -13.70 -8.28 -22.01
N SER A 89 -13.44 -6.96 -22.07
CA SER A 89 -13.50 -6.16 -23.30
C SER A 89 -12.25 -6.25 -24.18
N GLY A 90 -11.21 -6.97 -23.73
CA GLY A 90 -9.93 -7.08 -24.42
C GLY A 90 -8.93 -5.96 -24.11
N ASP A 91 -9.29 -5.00 -23.25
CA ASP A 91 -8.37 -3.95 -22.83
C ASP A 91 -7.31 -4.50 -21.88
N THR A 92 -6.05 -4.06 -22.04
CA THR A 92 -4.91 -4.50 -21.22
C THR A 92 -4.36 -3.36 -20.37
N PHE A 93 -3.89 -3.68 -19.17
CA PHE A 93 -3.24 -2.70 -18.30
C PHE A 93 -2.20 -3.34 -17.37
N ILE A 94 -1.27 -2.53 -16.91
CA ILE A 94 -0.26 -2.92 -15.91
C ILE A 94 -0.55 -2.18 -14.62
N ILE A 95 -0.44 -2.86 -13.48
CA ILE A 95 -0.56 -2.26 -12.15
C ILE A 95 0.52 -2.85 -11.23
N ASN A 96 1.02 -2.06 -10.28
CA ASN A 96 2.00 -2.54 -9.30
C ASN A 96 1.66 -2.11 -7.87
N THR A 97 2.26 -2.79 -6.90
CA THR A 97 2.01 -2.57 -5.46
C THR A 97 2.56 -1.23 -4.94
N VAL A 98 3.25 -0.44 -5.78
CA VAL A 98 3.76 0.90 -5.43
C VAL A 98 2.78 1.99 -5.85
N SER A 99 2.24 1.89 -7.07
CA SER A 99 1.46 2.96 -7.71
C SER A 99 -0.02 2.88 -7.37
N CYS A 100 -0.51 1.69 -7.00
CA CYS A 100 -1.88 1.43 -6.56
C CYS A 100 -2.96 1.85 -7.58
N LYS A 101 -2.54 2.10 -8.81
CA LYS A 101 -3.36 2.51 -9.94
C LYS A 101 -2.74 1.93 -11.21
N PRO A 102 -3.56 1.64 -12.23
CA PRO A 102 -3.04 1.23 -13.53
C PRO A 102 -2.08 2.27 -14.11
N LEU A 103 -0.98 1.78 -14.69
CA LEU A 103 0.12 2.58 -15.25
C LEU A 103 -0.16 3.03 -16.69
N THR A 104 -1.21 2.50 -17.31
CA THR A 104 -1.67 2.94 -18.63
C THR A 104 -2.48 4.23 -18.48
N GLU A 105 -2.27 5.22 -19.34
CA GLU A 105 -3.01 6.50 -19.32
C GLU A 105 -4.53 6.34 -19.53
N ARG A 106 -4.97 5.19 -20.05
CA ARG A 106 -6.39 4.88 -20.29
C ARG A 106 -6.78 3.64 -19.49
N LEU A 107 -7.55 3.87 -18.42
CA LEU A 107 -8.38 2.82 -17.84
C LEU A 107 -9.47 2.42 -18.85
N PRO A 108 -9.81 1.12 -18.97
CA PRO A 108 -11.05 0.70 -19.63
C PRO A 108 -12.22 1.44 -18.96
N ARG A 109 -13.08 2.08 -19.76
CA ARG A 109 -14.19 2.87 -19.23
C ARG A 109 -15.09 1.96 -18.39
N THR A 110 -15.09 2.17 -17.08
CA THR A 110 -16.14 1.62 -16.23
C THR A 110 -17.47 2.22 -16.71
N PRO A 111 -18.53 1.43 -16.97
CA PRO A 111 -19.86 2.00 -17.16
C PRO A 111 -20.17 2.81 -15.89
N GLU A 112 -20.37 4.11 -16.04
CA GLU A 112 -20.81 4.97 -14.94
C GLU A 112 -22.06 4.32 -14.32
N GLN A 113 -22.01 3.99 -13.03
CA GLN A 113 -23.22 3.66 -12.30
C GLN A 113 -24.21 4.83 -12.49
N PRO A 114 -25.48 4.58 -12.83
CA PRO A 114 -26.44 5.66 -12.92
C PRO A 114 -26.52 6.34 -11.56
N VAL A 115 -26.08 7.59 -11.49
CA VAL A 115 -26.38 8.46 -10.36
C VAL A 115 -27.89 8.68 -10.40
N GLU A 116 -28.62 8.00 -9.50
CA GLU A 116 -30.01 8.36 -9.21
C GLU A 116 -30.02 9.83 -8.77
N LYS A 117 -30.34 10.72 -9.71
CA LYS A 117 -30.84 12.06 -9.38
C LYS A 117 -32.14 11.86 -8.62
N LYS A 118 -32.08 11.87 -7.28
CA LYS A 118 -33.27 12.16 -6.48
C LYS A 118 -33.63 13.61 -6.70
N GLU A 119 -34.57 13.79 -7.62
CA GLU A 119 -35.20 15.06 -7.94
C GLU A 119 -35.86 15.63 -6.68
N GLN A 120 -35.53 16.87 -6.42
CA GLN A 120 -36.00 17.72 -5.33
C GLN A 120 -37.50 18.00 -5.53
N LYS A 121 -38.36 17.44 -4.67
CA LYS A 121 -39.79 17.80 -4.65
C LYS A 121 -40.01 18.95 -3.67
N ARG A 122 -40.45 20.09 -4.23
CA ARG A 122 -41.04 21.23 -3.51
C ARG A 122 -42.28 20.81 -2.74
#